data_AF-A0A356MKI8-F1
#
_entry.id   AF-A0A356MKI8-F1
#
_cell.length_a   1.000
_cell.length_b   1.000
_cell.length_c   1.000
_cell.angle_alpha   90.00
_cell.angle_beta   90.00
_cell.angle_gamma   90.00
#
_symmetry.space_group_name_H-M   'P 1'
#
loop_
_entity.id
_entity.type
_entity.pdbx_description
1 polymer ?
#
loop_
_entity_poly.entity_id
_entity_poly.type
_entity_poly.pdbx_seq_one_letter_code
_entity_poly.pdbx_strand_id
1 'polypeptide(L)'
;MTKAQIDNKRQMIITTCRNQINQMHKILKLFGEIPNAASNGDINILVNDILLRIGSSERDIKVFEMKPDDYIERYNADSYINFVQGKIDFFKSRQEFYAFNASLRQKPNDDFTY
;
A
#
# COMPACT_ATOMS: atom_id res chain seq x y z
N MET A 1 -28.05 9.40 -10.19
CA MET A 1 -26.93 9.64 -11.13
C MET A 1 -27.34 9.12 -12.51
N THR A 2 -26.85 9.70 -13.61
CA THR A 2 -27.05 9.15 -14.96
C THR A 2 -26.16 7.92 -15.17
N LYS A 3 -26.48 7.09 -16.18
CA LYS A 3 -25.66 5.92 -16.55
C LYS A 3 -24.19 6.29 -16.77
N ALA A 4 -23.93 7.34 -17.54
CA ALA A 4 -22.58 7.84 -17.78
C ALA A 4 -21.85 8.28 -16.49
N GLN A 5 -22.56 8.92 -15.55
CA GLN A 5 -21.98 9.30 -14.25
C GLN A 5 -21.62 8.07 -13.41
N ILE A 6 -22.45 7.03 -13.42
CA ILE A 6 -22.20 5.78 -12.69
C ILE A 6 -20.99 5.04 -13.28
N ASP A 7 -20.91 4.95 -14.61
CA ASP A 7 -19.78 4.33 -15.29
C ASP A 7 -18.48 5.08 -15.03
N ASN A 8 -18.50 6.42 -15.05
CA ASN A 8 -17.36 7.25 -14.67
C ASN A 8 -16.92 7.01 -13.22
N LYS A 9 -17.87 6.93 -12.27
CA LYS A 9 -17.58 6.62 -10.87
C LYS A 9 -16.94 5.23 -10.73
N ARG A 10 -17.47 4.21 -11.42
CA ARG A 10 -16.90 2.85 -11.44
C ARG A 10 -15.45 2.87 -11.93
N GLN A 11 -15.20 3.52 -13.07
CA GLN A 11 -13.85 3.60 -13.64
C GLN A 11 -12.87 4.38 -12.76
N MET A 12 -13.32 5.46 -12.12
CA MET A 12 -12.52 6.19 -11.15
C MET A 12 -12.13 5.29 -9.97
N ILE A 13 -13.07 4.56 -9.35
CA ILE A 13 -12.76 3.66 -8.22
C ILE A 13 -11.73 2.62 -8.65
N ILE A 14 -11.94 1.94 -9.78
CA ILE A 14 -11.06 0.88 -10.28
C ILE A 14 -9.66 1.43 -10.57
N THR A 15 -9.57 2.58 -11.25
CA THR A 15 -8.28 3.20 -11.60
C THR A 15 -7.52 3.60 -10.34
N THR A 16 -8.19 4.19 -9.36
CA THR A 16 -7.58 4.54 -8.07
C THR A 16 -7.08 3.30 -7.33
N CYS A 17 -7.87 2.21 -7.28
CA CYS A 17 -7.43 0.94 -6.68
C CYS A 17 -6.15 0.41 -7.34
N ARG A 18 -6.09 0.41 -8.68
CA ARG A 18 -4.90 -0.03 -9.43
C ARG A 18 -3.68 0.82 -9.11
N ASN A 19 -3.85 2.14 -9.02
CA ASN A 19 -2.78 3.06 -8.63
C ASN A 19 -2.30 2.81 -7.19
N GLN A 20 -3.21 2.53 -6.27
CA GLN A 20 -2.90 2.20 -4.88
C GLN A 20 -2.15 0.86 -4.76
N ILE A 21 -2.56 -0.16 -5.50
CA ILE A 21 -1.83 -1.44 -5.62
C ILE A 21 -0.40 -1.21 -6.10
N ASN A 22 -0.22 -0.41 -7.16
CA ASN A 22 1.11 -0.08 -7.68
C ASN A 22 1.98 0.63 -6.65
N GLN A 23 1.41 1.52 -5.83
CA GLN A 23 2.14 2.16 -4.72
C GLN A 23 2.57 1.14 -3.66
N MET A 24 1.69 0.21 -3.29
CA MET A 24 2.01 -0.85 -2.33
C MET A 24 3.13 -1.78 -2.83
N HIS A 25 3.13 -2.14 -4.12
CA HIS A 25 4.25 -2.89 -4.71
C HIS A 25 5.57 -2.13 -4.67
N LYS A 26 5.56 -0.82 -4.91
CA LYS A 26 6.76 0.01 -4.79
C LYS A 26 7.28 0.01 -3.34
N ILE A 27 6.39 0.13 -2.35
CA ILE A 27 6.77 0.07 -0.93
C ILE A 27 7.35 -1.30 -0.57
N LEU A 28 6.75 -2.40 -1.04
CA LEU A 28 7.28 -3.76 -0.83
C LEU A 28 8.71 -3.89 -1.34
N LYS A 29 8.99 -3.36 -2.55
CA LYS A 29 10.34 -3.35 -3.09
C LYS A 29 11.31 -2.60 -2.19
N LEU A 30 10.92 -1.41 -1.70
CA LEU A 30 11.73 -0.61 -0.79
C LEU A 30 12.01 -1.29 0.56
N PHE A 31 11.10 -2.14 1.06
CA PHE A 31 11.38 -2.97 2.23
C PHE A 31 12.46 -4.02 1.96
N GLY A 32 12.47 -4.62 0.76
CA GLY A 32 13.49 -5.60 0.36
C GLY A 32 14.90 -5.00 0.20
N GLU A 33 15.00 -3.68 0.05
CA GLU A 33 16.26 -2.95 -0.03
C GLU A 33 16.86 -2.64 1.36
N ILE A 34 16.12 -2.88 2.45
CA ILE A 34 16.61 -2.63 3.82
C ILE A 34 17.57 -3.74 4.24
N PRO A 35 18.80 -3.42 4.68
CA PRO A 35 19.76 -4.40 5.19
C PRO A 35 19.17 -5.25 6.31
N ASN A 36 19.40 -6.57 6.24
CA ASN A 36 18.91 -7.55 7.22
C ASN A 36 17.36 -7.60 7.37
N ALA A 37 16.60 -7.04 6.43
CA ALA A 37 15.13 -7.02 6.46
C ALA A 37 14.51 -8.41 6.69
N ALA A 38 15.01 -9.44 6.02
CA ALA A 38 14.49 -10.80 6.12
C ALA A 38 14.59 -11.40 7.54
N SER A 39 15.57 -10.95 8.33
CA SER A 39 15.76 -11.39 9.71
C SER A 39 14.99 -10.55 10.74
N ASN A 40 14.33 -9.47 10.30
CA ASN A 40 13.59 -8.57 11.17
C ASN A 40 12.11 -8.98 11.19
N GLY A 41 11.67 -9.51 12.33
CA GLY A 41 10.29 -10.00 12.53
C GLY A 41 9.22 -8.94 12.26
N ASP A 42 9.44 -7.69 12.66
CA ASP A 42 8.48 -6.60 12.45
C ASP A 42 8.35 -6.21 10.98
N ILE A 43 9.48 -6.20 10.26
CA ILE A 43 9.48 -5.97 8.80
C ILE A 43 8.71 -7.10 8.10
N ASN A 44 8.92 -8.35 8.50
CA ASN A 44 8.19 -9.49 7.93
C ASN A 44 6.67 -9.38 8.15
N ILE A 45 6.23 -8.92 9.33
CA ILE A 45 4.81 -8.66 9.62
C ILE A 45 4.26 -7.58 8.67
N LEU A 46 5.00 -6.48 8.49
CA LEU A 46 4.59 -5.38 7.60
C LEU A 46 4.51 -5.82 6.14
N VAL A 47 5.51 -6.56 5.65
CA VAL A 47 5.51 -7.12 4.29
C VAL A 47 4.28 -7.99 4.07
N ASN A 48 3.95 -8.88 5.03
CA ASN A 48 2.75 -9.72 4.94
C ASN A 48 1.46 -8.90 4.93
N ASP A 49 1.34 -7.86 5.76
CA ASP A 49 0.15 -6.99 5.75
C ASP A 49 0.00 -6.25 4.41
N ILE A 50 1.10 -5.78 3.81
CA ILE A 50 1.06 -5.14 2.49
C ILE A 50 0.60 -6.14 1.42
N LEU A 51 1.12 -7.38 1.41
CA LEU A 51 0.71 -8.43 0.47
C LEU A 51 -0.78 -8.78 0.62
N LEU A 52 -1.26 -8.90 1.86
CA LEU A 52 -2.69 -9.13 2.13
C LEU A 52 -3.55 -7.96 1.63
N ARG A 53 -3.09 -6.72 1.80
CA ARG A 53 -3.80 -5.53 1.31
C ARG A 53 -3.86 -5.50 -0.21
N ILE A 54 -2.75 -5.79 -0.91
CA ILE A 54 -2.72 -5.90 -2.38
C ILE A 54 -3.76 -6.91 -2.84
N GLY A 55 -3.72 -8.14 -2.30
CA GLY A 55 -4.67 -9.19 -2.68
C GLY A 55 -6.13 -8.82 -2.33
N SER A 56 -6.37 -8.04 -1.27
CA SER A 56 -7.70 -7.49 -0.99
C SER A 56 -8.13 -6.48 -2.05
N SER A 57 -7.29 -5.51 -2.38
CA SER A 57 -7.63 -4.48 -3.37
C SER A 57 -7.82 -5.05 -4.77
N GLU A 58 -7.10 -6.11 -5.14
CA GLU A 58 -7.33 -6.85 -6.39
C GLU A 58 -8.72 -7.52 -6.42
N ARG A 59 -9.18 -8.05 -5.29
CA ARG A 59 -10.55 -8.57 -5.18
C ARG A 59 -11.58 -7.44 -5.23
N ASP A 60 -11.29 -6.31 -4.60
CA ASP A 60 -12.19 -5.15 -4.60
C ASP A 60 -12.41 -4.61 -6.02
N ILE A 61 -11.36 -4.57 -6.86
CA ILE A 61 -11.48 -4.24 -8.29
C ILE A 61 -12.51 -5.14 -8.98
N LYS A 62 -12.39 -6.47 -8.81
CA LYS A 62 -13.33 -7.44 -9.41
C LYS A 62 -14.76 -7.21 -8.93
N VAL A 63 -14.94 -6.86 -7.65
CA VAL A 63 -16.25 -6.51 -7.10
C VAL A 63 -16.82 -5.28 -7.81
N PHE A 64 -16.05 -4.20 -7.98
CA PHE A 64 -16.54 -3.00 -8.66
C PHE A 64 -16.84 -3.21 -10.15
N GLU A 65 -16.10 -4.10 -10.81
CA GLU A 65 -16.35 -4.50 -12.20
C GLU A 65 -17.68 -5.27 -12.36
N MET A 66 -18.03 -6.12 -11.38
CA MET A 66 -19.19 -7.01 -11.45
C MET A 66 -20.48 -6.46 -10.82
N LYS A 67 -20.38 -5.51 -9.88
CA LYS A 67 -21.54 -5.03 -9.13
C LYS A 67 -22.47 -4.14 -9.98
N PRO A 68 -23.79 -4.24 -9.76
CA PRO A 68 -24.78 -3.47 -10.49
C PRO A 68 -24.64 -1.97 -10.24
N ASP A 69 -25.24 -1.17 -11.13
CA ASP A 69 -25.14 0.29 -11.09
C ASP A 69 -25.68 0.91 -9.80
N ASP A 70 -26.75 0.35 -9.23
CA ASP A 70 -27.34 0.81 -7.97
C ASP A 70 -26.43 0.58 -6.75
N TYR A 71 -25.56 -0.43 -6.80
CA TYR A 71 -24.49 -0.61 -5.82
C TYR A 71 -23.44 0.48 -5.97
N ILE A 72 -22.95 0.74 -7.19
CA ILE A 72 -21.93 1.77 -7.45
C ILE A 72 -22.45 3.17 -7.10
N GLU A 73 -23.70 3.46 -7.39
CA GLU A 73 -24.34 4.74 -7.06
C GLU A 73 -24.29 5.00 -5.55
N ARG A 74 -24.69 4.02 -4.72
CA ARG A 74 -24.72 4.14 -3.25
C ARG A 74 -23.36 3.98 -2.59
N TYR A 75 -22.36 3.42 -3.28
CA TYR A 75 -21.05 3.15 -2.70
C TYR A 75 -20.31 4.44 -2.33
N ASN A 76 -19.79 4.52 -1.11
CA ASN A 76 -18.98 5.66 -0.66
C ASN A 76 -17.51 5.47 -1.11
N ALA A 77 -17.22 5.94 -2.32
CA ALA A 77 -15.90 5.82 -2.92
C ALA A 77 -14.81 6.53 -2.10
N ASP A 78 -15.09 7.74 -1.62
CA ASP A 78 -14.11 8.58 -0.91
C ASP A 78 -13.68 7.92 0.40
N SER A 79 -14.63 7.36 1.16
CA SER A 79 -14.33 6.65 2.41
C SER A 79 -13.39 5.46 2.16
N TYR A 80 -13.67 4.66 1.15
CA TYR A 80 -12.82 3.52 0.79
C TYR A 80 -11.43 3.98 0.30
N ILE A 81 -11.38 4.94 -0.62
CA ILE A 81 -10.13 5.45 -1.20
C ILE A 81 -9.24 6.03 -0.09
N ASN A 82 -9.80 6.83 0.81
CA ASN A 82 -9.07 7.43 1.92
C ASN A 82 -8.59 6.38 2.93
N PHE A 83 -9.39 5.35 3.18
CA PHE A 83 -8.98 4.23 4.03
C PHE A 83 -7.76 3.51 3.46
N VAL A 84 -7.78 3.16 2.16
CA VAL A 84 -6.63 2.47 1.52
C VAL A 84 -5.42 3.39 1.44
N GLN A 85 -5.61 4.68 1.15
CA GLN A 85 -4.51 5.65 1.13
C GLN A 85 -3.86 5.80 2.51
N GLY A 86 -4.64 5.86 3.59
CA GLY A 86 -4.10 5.91 4.95
C GLY A 86 -3.25 4.68 5.31
N LYS A 87 -3.58 3.50 4.75
CA LYS A 87 -2.72 2.31 4.88
C LYS A 87 -1.42 2.44 4.11
N ILE A 88 -1.46 2.96 2.88
CA ILE A 88 -0.26 3.24 2.09
C ILE A 88 0.68 4.20 2.81
N ASP A 89 0.12 5.29 3.35
CA ASP A 89 0.90 6.30 4.07
C ASP A 89 1.54 5.71 5.34
N PHE A 90 0.80 4.86 6.07
CA PHE A 90 1.34 4.10 7.19
C PHE A 90 2.51 3.20 6.77
N PHE A 91 2.34 2.39 5.72
CA PHE A 91 3.39 1.49 5.25
C PHE A 91 4.64 2.24 4.80
N LYS A 92 4.47 3.37 4.11
CA LYS A 92 5.57 4.25 3.71
C LYS A 92 6.32 4.79 4.93
N SER A 93 5.61 5.32 5.93
CA SER A 93 6.23 5.80 7.18
C SER A 93 7.03 4.71 7.89
N ARG A 94 6.51 3.47 7.93
CA ARG A 94 7.24 2.34 8.53
C ARG A 94 8.48 1.98 7.73
N GLN A 95 8.39 1.97 6.40
CA GLN A 95 9.54 1.71 5.54
C GLN A 95 10.65 2.75 5.77
N GLU A 96 10.31 4.04 5.79
CA GLU A 96 11.25 5.14 6.05
C GLU A 96 11.94 5.00 7.42
N PHE A 97 11.18 4.66 8.46
CA PHE A 97 11.71 4.42 9.80
C PHE A 97 12.75 3.28 9.83
N TYR A 98 12.44 2.13 9.22
CA TYR A 98 13.37 1.00 9.20
C TYR A 98 14.61 1.26 8.34
N ALA A 99 14.45 1.94 7.20
CA ALA A 99 15.56 2.34 6.35
C ALA A 99 16.51 3.28 7.10
N PHE A 100 15.96 4.27 7.82
CA PHE A 100 16.75 5.16 8.67
C PHE A 100 17.48 4.41 9.78
N ASN A 101 16.81 3.51 10.51
CA ASN A 101 17.45 2.73 11.56
C ASN A 101 18.57 1.84 11.03
N ALA A 102 18.41 1.28 9.83
CA ALA A 102 19.46 0.49 9.19
C ALA A 102 20.67 1.35 8.81
N SER A 103 20.46 2.59 8.32
CA SER A 103 21.57 3.48 7.96
C SER A 103 22.39 3.94 9.18
N LEU A 104 21.77 4.08 10.35
CA LEU A 104 22.50 4.38 11.60
C LEU A 104 23.46 3.26 12.02
N ARG A 105 23.10 2.00 11.75
CA ARG A 105 23.92 0.82 12.09
C ARG A 105 25.09 0.59 11.12
N GLN A 106 25.11 1.30 9.99
CA GLN A 106 26.16 1.23 8.98
C GLN A 106 27.25 2.30 9.15
N LYS A 107 27.16 3.16 10.17
CA LYS A 107 28.29 4.07 10.47
C LYS A 107 29.52 3.25 10.86
N PRO A 108 30.72 3.58 10.34
CA PRO A 108 31.94 2.92 10.78
C PRO A 108 32.06 3.12 12.28
N ASN A 109 32.38 2.05 13.00
CA ASN A 109 33.15 2.22 14.22
C ASN A 109 34.46 2.83 13.75
N ASP A 110 34.61 4.15 13.86
CA ASP A 110 35.91 4.78 13.72
C ASP A 110 36.82 4.09 14.74
N ASP A 111 37.84 3.43 14.21
CA ASP A 111 38.86 2.68 14.93
C ASP A 111 39.46 3.55 16.05
N PHE A 112 39.05 3.29 17.29
CA PHE A 112 39.85 3.68 18.46
C PHE A 112 41.01 2.70 18.59
N THR A 113 42.04 2.87 17.75
CA THR A 113 43.39 2.36 18.05
C THR A 113 44.07 3.36 19.01
N TYR A 114 44.19 2.97 20.27
CA TYR A 114 45.11 3.56 21.25
C TYR A 114 46.55 3.11 20.98
#